data_AF-A0A4S8M2S5-F1
#
_entry.id   AF-A0A4S8M2S5-F1
#
_cell.length_a   1.000
_cell.length_b   1.000
_cell.length_c   1.000
_cell.angle_alpha   90.00
_cell.angle_beta   90.00
_cell.angle_gamma   90.00
#
_symmetry.space_group_name_H-M   'P 1'
#
loop_
_entity.id
_entity.type
_entity.pdbx_description
1 polymer ?
#
loop_
_entity_poly.entity_id
_entity_poly.type
_entity_poly.pdbx_seq_one_letter_code
_entity_poly.pdbx_strand_id
1 'polypeptide(L)'
;DTRTTIMIKNIPNQMSDKDLITYINKVVPRRIDFLYLRVDFSNGCNVGYAFVNFITVQDLLTFVKKCLGQKWNMFSSEKVLQMSYANYQGKDALVEKFKNSCIMDEREAWQPKIFYSEPGPDQGSPEPFPAATHQRRSSHHRGALYVP
;
A
#
# COMPACT_ATOMS: atom_id res chain seq x y z
N ASP A 1 2.26 12.69 -17.42
CA ASP A 1 2.24 11.42 -16.66
C ASP A 1 1.00 11.44 -15.79
N THR A 2 0.12 10.44 -15.93
CA THR A 2 -1.18 10.37 -15.24
C THR A 2 -1.21 9.31 -14.14
N ARG A 3 -0.06 8.68 -13.87
CA ARG A 3 0.06 7.59 -12.89
C ARG A 3 -0.07 8.13 -11.46
N THR A 4 -0.85 7.43 -10.65
CA THR A 4 -1.14 7.78 -9.25
C THR A 4 -0.64 6.75 -8.26
N THR A 5 -0.19 5.58 -8.73
CA THR A 5 0.24 4.47 -7.88
C THR A 5 1.76 4.34 -7.85
N ILE A 6 2.30 4.23 -6.65
CA ILE A 6 3.73 3.97 -6.43
C ILE A 6 3.96 2.74 -5.56
N MET A 7 5.14 2.16 -5.74
CA MET A 7 5.78 1.25 -4.81
C MET A 7 6.76 2.05 -3.95
N ILE A 8 6.45 2.19 -2.66
CA ILE A 8 7.38 2.74 -1.66
C ILE A 8 8.30 1.61 -1.21
N LYS A 9 9.62 1.82 -1.24
CA LYS A 9 10.65 0.83 -0.93
C LYS A 9 11.51 1.27 0.24
N ASN A 10 12.31 0.32 0.73
CA ASN A 10 13.21 0.48 1.88
C ASN A 10 12.47 0.88 3.16
N ILE A 11 11.25 0.40 3.37
CA ILE A 11 10.49 0.63 4.60
C ILE A 11 11.21 -0.06 5.78
N PRO A 12 11.30 0.56 6.98
CA PRO A 12 11.80 -0.11 8.19
C PRO A 12 10.90 -1.30 8.55
N ASN A 13 11.47 -2.48 8.80
CA ASN A 13 10.71 -3.73 8.97
C ASN A 13 9.71 -3.72 10.14
N GLN A 14 9.95 -2.86 11.14
CA GLN A 14 9.09 -2.68 12.31
C GLN A 14 7.91 -1.75 12.06
N MET A 15 7.91 -1.01 10.95
CA MET A 15 6.82 -0.09 10.61
C MET A 15 5.55 -0.87 10.30
N SER A 16 4.45 -0.50 10.94
CA SER A 16 3.11 -1.01 10.63
C SER A 16 2.44 -0.23 9.49
N ASP A 17 1.35 -0.75 8.97
CA ASP A 17 0.52 -0.05 8.00
C ASP A 17 -0.07 1.26 8.60
N LYS A 18 -0.42 1.28 9.89
CA LYS A 18 -0.87 2.46 10.64
C LYS A 18 0.22 3.52 10.74
N ASP A 19 1.46 3.12 11.00
CA ASP A 19 2.61 4.03 11.02
C ASP A 19 2.85 4.65 9.65
N LEU A 20 2.77 3.83 8.59
CA LEU A 20 2.94 4.31 7.22
C LEU A 20 1.81 5.28 6.80
N ILE A 21 0.55 4.97 7.13
CA ILE A 21 -0.59 5.88 6.92
C ILE A 21 -0.35 7.20 7.66
N THR A 22 0.08 7.13 8.93
CA THR A 22 0.38 8.32 9.73
C THR A 22 1.51 9.15 9.11
N TYR A 23 2.55 8.49 8.60
CA TYR A 23 3.65 9.15 7.91
C TYR A 23 3.18 9.87 6.64
N ILE A 24 2.36 9.23 5.80
CA ILE A 24 1.81 9.83 4.59
C ILE A 24 0.90 11.02 4.94
N ASN A 25 0.03 10.86 5.94
CA ASN A 25 -0.91 11.90 6.37
C ASN A 25 -0.22 13.18 6.89
N LYS A 26 1.04 13.12 7.35
CA LYS A 26 1.81 14.31 7.73
C LYS A 26 2.16 15.21 6.52
N VAL A 27 2.12 14.66 5.31
CA VAL A 27 2.49 15.37 4.07
C VAL A 27 1.27 15.65 3.22
N VAL A 28 0.42 14.63 3.00
CA VAL A 28 -0.80 14.74 2.20
C VAL A 28 -1.97 14.04 2.93
N PRO A 29 -2.64 14.74 3.85
CA PRO A 29 -3.66 14.15 4.72
C PRO A 29 -4.90 13.72 3.95
N ARG A 30 -5.33 12.46 4.13
CA ARG A 30 -6.55 11.90 3.50
C ARG A 30 -6.51 11.93 1.96
N ARG A 31 -5.31 11.86 1.36
CA ARG A 31 -5.10 11.94 -0.11
C ARG A 31 -4.71 10.61 -0.77
N ILE A 32 -4.90 9.50 -0.08
CA ILE A 32 -4.71 8.15 -0.62
C ILE A 32 -6.01 7.39 -0.55
N ASP A 33 -6.21 6.47 -1.49
CA ASP A 33 -7.40 5.62 -1.58
C ASP A 33 -7.09 4.12 -1.64
N PHE A 34 -5.80 3.77 -1.64
CA PHE A 34 -5.32 2.40 -1.48
C PHE A 34 -3.96 2.37 -0.77
N LEU A 35 -3.79 1.44 0.16
CA LEU A 35 -2.50 1.13 0.78
C LEU A 35 -2.38 -0.37 1.07
N TYR A 36 -1.27 -0.97 0.65
CA TYR A 36 -0.92 -2.34 1.04
C TYR A 36 0.55 -2.41 1.43
N LEU A 37 0.82 -2.62 2.71
CA LEU A 37 2.15 -2.92 3.23
C LEU A 37 2.35 -4.43 3.22
N ARG A 38 3.33 -4.94 2.47
CA ARG A 38 3.56 -6.38 2.41
C ARG A 38 4.26 -6.87 3.67
N VAL A 39 3.67 -7.88 4.30
CA VAL A 39 4.18 -8.54 5.51
C VAL A 39 4.66 -9.95 5.20
N ASP A 40 5.74 -10.35 5.84
CA ASP A 40 6.16 -11.74 5.92
C ASP A 40 5.39 -12.42 7.06
N PHE A 41 4.56 -13.41 6.71
CA PHE A 41 3.68 -14.07 7.66
C PHE A 41 4.43 -14.92 8.69
N SER A 42 5.68 -15.32 8.40
CA SER A 42 6.46 -16.16 9.31
C SER A 42 6.98 -15.38 10.52
N ASN A 43 7.42 -14.13 10.32
CA ASN A 43 7.97 -13.29 11.39
C ASN A 43 7.07 -12.11 11.76
N GLY A 44 6.01 -11.84 10.99
CA GLY A 44 5.08 -10.73 11.22
C GLY A 44 5.64 -9.34 10.92
N CYS A 45 6.84 -9.24 10.35
CA CYS A 45 7.47 -7.98 9.96
C CYS A 45 7.18 -7.64 8.50
N ASN A 46 7.21 -6.36 8.15
CA ASN A 46 7.12 -5.99 6.73
C ASN A 46 8.37 -6.39 5.96
N VAL A 47 8.21 -6.66 4.66
CA VAL A 47 9.32 -7.03 3.76
C VAL A 47 10.00 -5.83 3.10
N GLY A 48 9.75 -4.61 3.61
CA GLY A 48 10.43 -3.39 3.19
C GLY A 48 9.79 -2.63 2.03
N TYR A 49 8.56 -2.97 1.62
CA TYR A 49 7.84 -2.18 0.62
C TYR A 49 6.32 -2.19 0.78
N ALA A 50 5.69 -1.17 0.21
CA ALA A 50 4.24 -1.01 0.15
C ALA A 50 3.79 -0.49 -1.22
N PHE A 51 2.54 -0.79 -1.58
CA PHE A 51 1.85 -0.15 -2.70
C PHE A 51 0.90 0.91 -2.16
N VAL A 52 0.93 2.10 -2.76
CA VAL A 52 0.08 3.23 -2.37
C VAL A 52 -0.48 3.88 -3.62
N ASN A 53 -1.80 4.08 -3.67
CA ASN A 53 -2.45 4.90 -4.68
C ASN A 53 -2.88 6.23 -4.06
N PHE A 54 -2.49 7.32 -4.73
CA PHE A 54 -2.94 8.67 -4.39
C PHE A 54 -4.21 8.99 -5.17
N ILE A 55 -5.09 9.81 -4.58
CA ILE A 55 -6.35 10.23 -5.23
C ILE A 55 -6.03 11.07 -6.48
N THR A 56 -5.03 11.94 -6.39
CA THR A 56 -4.60 12.78 -7.52
C THR A 56 -3.10 12.67 -7.78
N VAL A 57 -2.71 12.95 -9.02
CA VAL A 57 -1.29 13.06 -9.41
C VAL A 57 -0.59 14.17 -8.63
N GLN A 58 -1.29 15.27 -8.32
CA GLN A 58 -0.73 16.39 -7.59
C GLN A 58 -0.36 16.02 -6.14
N ASP A 59 -1.19 15.20 -5.49
CA ASP A 59 -0.90 14.69 -4.14
C ASP A 59 0.33 13.76 -4.16
N LEU A 60 0.41 12.87 -5.16
CA LEU A 60 1.58 12.03 -5.36
C LEU A 60 2.86 12.87 -5.54
N LEU A 61 2.83 13.87 -6.44
CA LEU A 61 3.99 14.72 -6.70
C LEU A 61 4.43 15.51 -5.45
N THR A 62 3.46 15.97 -4.66
CA THR A 62 3.72 16.65 -3.38
C THR A 62 4.43 15.72 -2.40
N PHE A 63 3.95 14.48 -2.29
CA PHE A 63 4.58 13.46 -1.45
C PHE A 63 5.99 13.08 -1.93
N VAL A 64 6.17 12.81 -3.23
CA VAL A 64 7.47 12.48 -3.83
C VAL A 64 8.49 13.58 -3.57
N LYS A 65 8.13 14.85 -3.83
CA LYS A 65 9.02 15.99 -3.63
C LYS A 65 9.48 16.14 -2.18
N LYS A 66 8.62 15.79 -1.22
CA LYS A 66 8.93 15.93 0.21
C LYS A 66 9.73 14.75 0.77
N CYS A 67 9.46 13.53 0.31
CA CYS A 67 9.88 12.31 0.99
C CYS A 67 10.94 11.49 0.23
N LEU A 68 11.05 11.63 -1.09
CA LEU A 68 12.00 10.85 -1.87
C LEU A 68 13.45 11.16 -1.43
N GLY A 69 14.24 10.11 -1.16
CA GLY A 69 15.63 10.26 -0.74
C GLY A 69 15.82 10.69 0.71
N GLN A 70 14.74 10.83 1.49
CA GLN A 70 14.83 11.14 2.92
C GLN A 70 15.04 9.87 3.75
N LYS A 71 15.80 9.97 4.84
CA LYS A 71 15.86 8.92 5.86
C LYS A 71 14.51 8.80 6.56
N TRP A 72 14.13 7.59 6.94
CA TRP A 72 12.88 7.38 7.70
C TRP A 72 12.91 8.03 9.08
N ASN A 73 14.09 8.13 9.70
CA ASN A 73 14.30 8.71 11.04
C ASN A 73 13.35 8.11 12.10
N MET A 74 12.99 6.84 11.93
CA MET A 74 12.11 6.08 12.81
C MET A 74 12.74 4.70 13.05
N PHE A 75 12.48 4.12 14.23
CA PHE A 75 12.96 2.79 14.61
C PHE A 75 14.49 2.63 14.49
N SER A 76 15.25 3.71 14.73
CA SER A 76 16.71 3.77 14.54
C SER A 76 17.18 3.29 13.16
N SER A 77 16.30 3.38 12.15
CA SER A 77 16.59 2.89 10.81
C SER A 77 17.39 3.92 10.02
N GLU A 78 18.51 3.48 9.46
CA GLU A 78 19.31 4.27 8.51
C GLU A 78 18.78 4.19 7.07
N LYS A 79 17.71 3.42 6.85
CA LYS A 79 17.11 3.24 5.53
C LYS A 79 16.66 4.58 4.96
N VAL A 80 16.83 4.70 3.64
CA VAL A 80 16.41 5.87 2.86
C VAL A 80 15.21 5.50 2.03
N LEU A 81 14.14 6.30 2.13
CA LEU A 81 12.90 6.10 1.41
C LEU A 81 13.16 6.22 -0.10
N GLN A 82 12.81 5.15 -0.82
CA GLN A 82 12.82 5.10 -2.27
C GLN A 82 11.41 4.90 -2.81
N MET A 83 11.14 5.37 -4.02
CA MET A 83 9.86 5.20 -4.69
C MET A 83 10.09 4.82 -6.15
N SER A 84 9.18 4.02 -6.70
CA SER A 84 9.04 3.86 -8.16
C SER A 84 7.56 3.74 -8.50
N TYR A 85 7.19 4.00 -9.75
CA TYR A 85 5.84 3.66 -10.20
C TYR A 85 5.56 2.18 -10.02
N ALA A 86 4.34 1.84 -9.61
CA ALA A 86 3.87 0.47 -9.55
C ALA A 86 3.49 -0.06 -10.94
N ASN A 87 3.59 -1.37 -11.14
CA ASN A 87 3.17 -2.01 -12.40
C ASN A 87 1.65 -1.93 -12.61
N TYR A 88 0.88 -2.04 -11.53
CA TYR A 88 -0.58 -1.83 -11.52
C TYR A 88 -0.85 -0.38 -11.10
N GLN A 89 -1.68 0.32 -11.87
CA GLN A 89 -1.99 1.74 -11.68
C GLN A 89 -3.49 1.93 -11.44
N GLY A 90 -3.81 2.76 -10.45
CA GLY A 90 -5.17 3.06 -10.01
C GLY A 90 -5.71 2.10 -8.96
N LYS A 91 -6.65 2.60 -8.14
CA LYS A 91 -7.34 1.86 -7.08
C LYS A 91 -8.01 0.59 -7.62
N ASP A 92 -8.78 0.69 -8.71
CA ASP A 92 -9.53 -0.43 -9.26
C ASP A 92 -8.64 -1.59 -9.69
N ALA A 93 -7.53 -1.29 -10.38
CA ALA A 93 -6.56 -2.32 -10.80
C ALA A 93 -5.92 -3.03 -9.60
N LEU A 94 -5.66 -2.30 -8.52
CA LEU A 94 -5.13 -2.86 -7.28
C LEU A 94 -6.18 -3.70 -6.54
N VAL A 95 -7.40 -3.20 -6.41
CA VAL A 95 -8.52 -3.97 -5.82
C VAL A 95 -8.74 -5.26 -6.59
N GLU A 96 -8.78 -5.22 -7.92
CA GLU A 96 -8.91 -6.40 -8.78
C GLU A 96 -7.77 -7.40 -8.54
N LYS A 97 -6.55 -6.89 -8.37
CA LYS A 97 -5.36 -7.71 -8.10
C LYS A 97 -5.45 -8.45 -6.77
N PHE A 98 -5.96 -7.79 -5.73
CA PHE A 98 -5.92 -8.33 -4.37
C PHE A 98 -7.22 -9.00 -3.92
N LYS A 99 -8.39 -8.66 -4.50
CA LYS A 99 -9.69 -9.23 -4.10
C LYS A 99 -9.74 -10.77 -4.17
N ASN A 100 -8.97 -11.37 -5.08
CA ASN A 100 -8.90 -12.82 -5.30
C ASN A 100 -7.59 -13.45 -4.76
N SER A 101 -6.76 -12.67 -4.06
CA SER A 101 -5.50 -13.15 -3.48
C SER A 101 -5.73 -13.74 -2.09
N CYS A 102 -4.90 -14.73 -1.72
CA CYS A 102 -4.95 -15.35 -0.39
C CYS A 102 -4.68 -14.37 0.75
N ILE A 103 -4.12 -13.18 0.48
CA ILE A 103 -3.92 -12.14 1.49
C ILE A 103 -5.23 -11.73 2.18
N MET A 104 -6.37 -11.83 1.49
CA MET A 104 -7.68 -11.47 2.03
C MET A 104 -8.18 -12.47 3.09
N ASP A 105 -7.51 -13.61 3.25
CA ASP A 105 -7.78 -14.63 4.28
C ASP A 105 -6.86 -14.49 5.50
N GLU A 106 -5.89 -13.59 5.42
CA GLU A 106 -4.97 -13.30 6.51
C GLU A 106 -5.56 -12.29 7.51
N ARG A 107 -4.83 -12.00 8.58
CA ARG A 107 -5.22 -11.01 9.60
C ARG A 107 -5.52 -9.66 8.95
N GLU A 108 -6.58 -8.99 9.39
CA GLU A 108 -7.02 -7.68 8.87
C GLU A 108 -5.87 -6.65 8.83
N ALA A 109 -4.99 -6.63 9.84
CA ALA A 109 -3.83 -5.74 9.90
C ALA A 109 -2.76 -6.01 8.81
N TRP A 110 -2.87 -7.11 8.07
CA TRP A 110 -1.98 -7.47 6.96
C TRP A 110 -2.69 -7.36 5.60
N GLN A 111 -4.00 -7.10 5.60
CA GLN A 111 -4.77 -6.95 4.38
C GLN A 111 -4.54 -5.57 3.74
N PRO A 112 -4.72 -5.45 2.41
CA PRO A 112 -4.81 -4.15 1.76
C PRO A 112 -5.94 -3.30 2.35
N LYS A 113 -5.68 -2.01 2.50
CA LYS A 113 -6.64 -1.01 2.96
C LYS A 113 -7.07 -0.15 1.80
N ILE A 114 -8.35 0.15 1.74
CA ILE A 114 -8.91 1.11 0.80
C ILE A 114 -9.63 2.23 1.54
N PHE A 115 -9.73 3.37 0.87
CA PHE A 115 -10.36 4.57 1.41
C PHE A 115 -11.23 5.22 0.34
N TYR A 116 -12.27 5.94 0.76
CA TYR A 116 -13.15 6.63 -0.18
C TYR A 116 -12.38 7.68 -0.99
N SER A 117 -12.47 7.63 -2.31
CA SER A 117 -11.78 8.55 -3.22
C SER A 117 -12.58 9.84 -3.48
N GLU A 118 -13.91 9.73 -3.42
CA GLU A 118 -14.83 10.80 -3.78
C GLU A 118 -14.67 12.03 -2.88
N PRO A 119 -14.68 13.25 -3.43
CA PRO A 119 -14.70 14.47 -2.64
C PRO A 119 -15.94 14.51 -1.73
N GLY A 120 -15.72 14.70 -0.43
CA GLY A 120 -16.78 14.77 0.55
C GLY A 120 -16.29 14.62 1.98
N PRO A 121 -17.20 14.61 2.97
CA PRO A 121 -16.86 14.42 4.37
C PRO A 121 -16.05 13.15 4.62
N ASP A 122 -16.31 12.10 3.84
CA ASP A 122 -15.72 10.78 3.97
C ASP A 122 -14.45 10.55 3.13
N GLN A 123 -14.00 11.52 2.33
CA GLN A 123 -12.81 11.35 1.47
C GLN A 123 -11.59 10.93 2.29
N GLY A 124 -10.97 9.80 1.99
CA GLY A 124 -9.82 9.26 2.73
C GLY A 124 -10.18 8.63 4.08
N SER A 125 -11.46 8.45 4.40
CA SER A 125 -11.92 7.58 5.48
C SER A 125 -11.86 6.10 5.04
N PRO A 126 -11.68 5.14 5.97
CA PRO A 126 -11.63 3.73 5.63
C PRO A 126 -12.89 3.25 4.91
N GLU A 127 -12.70 2.47 3.85
CA GLU A 127 -13.76 1.85 3.06
C GLU A 127 -13.64 0.32 3.18
N PRO A 128 -14.77 -0.43 3.28
CA PRO A 128 -14.75 -1.89 3.31
C PRO A 128 -14.24 -2.47 1.98
N PHE A 129 -13.34 -3.46 2.03
CA PHE A 129 -12.85 -4.11 0.82
C PHE A 129 -13.99 -4.85 0.08
N PRO A 130 -14.10 -4.74 -1.26
CA PRO A 130 -15.16 -5.41 -2.01
C PRO A 130 -15.14 -6.94 -1.86
N ALA A 131 -16.33 -7.54 -1.89
CA ALA A 131 -16.46 -8.99 -1.82
C ALA A 131 -15.82 -9.69 -3.04
N ALA A 132 -15.29 -10.90 -2.83
CA ALA A 132 -14.73 -11.72 -3.89
C ALA A 132 -15.79 -12.06 -4.94
N THR A 133 -15.45 -11.94 -6.22
CA THR A 133 -16.38 -12.12 -7.36
C THR A 133 -16.35 -13.53 -7.95
N HIS A 134 -15.37 -14.37 -7.60
CA HIS A 134 -15.26 -15.76 -8.07
C HIS A 134 -14.99 -16.74 -6.92
N GLN A 135 -15.45 -17.99 -7.06
CA GLN A 135 -15.05 -19.10 -6.19
C GLN A 135 -13.52 -19.22 -6.21
N ARG A 136 -12.92 -19.02 -5.04
CA ARG A 136 -11.47 -18.97 -4.84
C ARG A 136 -10.83 -20.27 -5.31
N ARG A 137 -9.84 -20.18 -6.21
CA ARG A 137 -9.03 -21.36 -6.57
C ARG A 137 -8.27 -21.81 -5.33
N SER A 138 -8.46 -23.08 -4.97
CA SER A 138 -7.92 -23.70 -3.77
C SER A 138 -6.43 -23.44 -3.55
N SER A 139 -6.11 -23.12 -2.30
CA SER A 139 -4.82 -22.93 -1.66
C SER A 139 -3.75 -23.99 -1.97
N HIS A 140 -3.00 -23.87 -3.07
CA HIS A 140 -1.79 -24.69 -3.29
C HIS A 140 -0.56 -23.96 -3.88
N HIS A 141 -0.62 -22.65 -4.12
CA HIS A 141 0.57 -21.89 -4.56
C HIS A 141 1.06 -20.93 -3.46
N ARG A 142 1.65 -21.49 -2.40
CA ARG A 142 2.33 -20.74 -1.32
C ARG A 142 3.73 -20.21 -1.69
N GLY A 143 4.20 -20.38 -2.93
CA GLY A 143 5.60 -20.07 -3.25
C GLY A 143 5.94 -19.60 -4.67
N ALA A 144 4.96 -19.34 -5.55
CA ALA A 144 5.27 -18.99 -6.95
C ALA A 144 4.54 -17.71 -7.36
N LEU A 145 5.09 -16.55 -6.98
CA LEU A 145 4.78 -15.29 -7.67
C LEU A 145 5.99 -14.76 -8.47
N TYR A 146 7.07 -15.54 -8.60
CA TYR A 146 8.15 -15.31 -9.54
C TYR A 146 8.67 -16.66 -10.07
N VAL A 147 8.79 -16.75 -11.39
CA VAL A 147 9.58 -17.76 -12.14
C VAL A 147 10.99 -17.13 -12.30
N PRO A 148 12.09 -17.93 -12.31
CA PRO A 148 13.47 -17.40 -12.30
C PRO A 148 13.75 -16.29 -13.30
#